data_AF-A0A729IRU0-F1
#
_entry.id   AF-A0A729IRU0-F1
#
_cell.length_a   1.000
_cell.length_b   1.000
_cell.length_c   1.000
_cell.angle_alpha   90.00
_cell.angle_beta   90.00
_cell.angle_gamma   90.00
#
_symmetry.space_group_name_H-M   'P 1'
#
loop_
_entity.id
_entity.type
_entity.pdbx_description
1 polymer ?
#
loop_
_entity_poly.entity_id
_entity_poly.type
_entity_poly.pdbx_seq_one_letter_code
_entity_poly.pdbx_strand_id
1 'polypeptide(L)'
;MDLVNLKTGTDTYQDEEGKTQTRDDYPWGLCIELNNETLAKLKATPQSAGTEVMITAKATIRSTSTRETEDGMQHNASLQITDMALSPVSGEQPKSAAQTLYGGEDD
;
A
#
# COMPACT_ATOMS: atom_id res chain seq x y z
N MET A 1 6.49 -11.16 10.62
CA MET A 1 7.24 -9.91 10.38
C MET A 1 6.39 -8.79 10.94
N ASP A 2 7.00 -7.90 11.71
CA ASP A 2 6.28 -6.74 12.25
C ASP A 2 6.08 -5.70 11.15
N LEU A 3 4.86 -5.15 11.08
CA LEU A 3 4.53 -4.06 10.18
C LEU A 3 5.02 -2.75 10.79
N VAL A 4 5.88 -2.04 10.09
CA VAL A 4 6.42 -0.73 10.52
C VAL A 4 5.77 0.36 9.67
N ASN A 5 5.17 1.35 10.33
CA ASN A 5 4.65 2.53 9.66
C ASN A 5 5.83 3.46 9.26
N LEU A 6 5.90 3.81 7.97
CA LEU A 6 6.95 4.65 7.38
C LEU A 6 6.53 6.10 7.14
N LYS A 7 5.42 6.56 7.74
CA LYS A 7 4.91 7.92 7.61
C LYS A 7 5.95 8.97 8.03
N THR A 8 6.23 9.92 7.15
CA THR A 8 7.18 11.01 7.38
C THR A 8 6.52 12.28 7.89
N GLY A 9 5.23 12.46 7.64
CA GLY A 9 4.50 13.67 7.99
C GLY A 9 3.01 13.54 7.81
N THR A 10 2.28 14.55 8.27
CA THR A 10 0.85 14.73 7.98
C THR A 10 0.67 16.15 7.49
N ASP A 11 0.12 16.31 6.31
CA ASP A 11 -0.25 17.61 5.76
C ASP A 11 -1.77 17.79 5.85
N THR A 12 -2.20 19.03 6.09
CA THR A 12 -3.62 19.37 6.16
C THR A 12 -3.92 20.49 5.17
N TYR A 13 -4.86 20.25 4.27
CA TYR A 13 -5.28 21.23 3.26
C TYR A 13 -6.80 21.37 3.26
N GLN A 14 -7.30 22.53 2.84
CA GLN A 14 -8.74 22.73 2.60
C GLN A 14 -9.02 22.44 1.13
N ASP A 15 -10.02 21.60 0.86
CA ASP A 15 -10.50 21.36 -0.51
C ASP A 15 -11.38 22.52 -1.01
N GLU A 16 -11.83 22.44 -2.27
CA GLU A 16 -12.66 23.47 -2.92
C GLU A 16 -14.01 23.69 -2.22
N GLU A 17 -14.45 22.75 -1.38
CA GLU A 17 -15.67 22.84 -0.57
C GLU A 17 -15.41 23.39 0.84
N GLY A 18 -14.17 23.79 1.13
CA GLY A 18 -13.75 24.33 2.43
C GLY A 18 -13.62 23.27 3.53
N LYS A 19 -13.63 21.98 3.16
CA LYS A 19 -13.46 20.89 4.11
C LYS A 19 -11.98 20.63 4.33
N THR A 20 -11.57 20.61 5.60
CA THR A 20 -10.20 20.25 5.98
C THR A 20 -9.99 18.76 5.73
N GLN A 21 -9.09 18.46 4.80
CA GLN A 21 -8.62 17.13 4.48
C GLN A 21 -7.22 16.93 5.07
N THR A 22 -6.95 15.71 5.51
CA THR A 22 -5.67 15.31 6.07
C THR A 22 -5.03 14.30 5.12
N ARG A 23 -3.78 14.54 4.74
CA ARG A 23 -3.00 13.64 3.90
C ARG A 23 -1.75 13.18 4.64
N ASP A 24 -1.58 11.87 4.71
CA ASP A 24 -0.37 11.27 5.25
C ASP A 24 0.73 11.27 4.18
N ASP A 25 1.90 11.78 4.56
CA ASP A 25 3.07 11.80 3.68
C ASP A 25 3.95 10.59 3.97
N TYR A 26 4.35 9.92 2.89
CA TYR A 26 5.24 8.76 2.91
C TYR A 26 6.48 9.03 2.05
N PRO A 27 7.62 8.39 2.35
CA PRO A 27 8.83 8.50 1.55
C PRO A 27 8.58 8.24 0.06
N TRP A 28 9.28 9.02 -0.76
CA TRP A 28 9.31 8.81 -2.20
C TRP A 28 9.77 7.37 -2.51
N GLY A 29 9.04 6.67 -3.38
CA GLY A 29 9.31 5.27 -3.73
C GLY A 29 8.42 4.22 -3.05
N LEU A 30 7.57 4.61 -2.08
CA LEU A 30 6.54 3.71 -1.52
C LEU A 30 5.23 3.73 -2.32
N CYS A 31 5.04 4.69 -3.20
CA CYS A 31 3.91 4.73 -4.13
C CYS A 31 4.23 3.88 -5.37
N ILE A 32 3.42 2.86 -5.62
CA ILE A 32 3.50 2.00 -6.80
C ILE A 32 2.24 2.16 -7.65
N GLU A 33 2.42 2.40 -8.95
CA GLU A 33 1.32 2.45 -9.91
C GLU A 33 1.28 1.15 -10.71
N LEU A 34 0.16 0.44 -10.65
CA LEU A 34 -0.04 -0.82 -11.36
C LEU A 34 -0.96 -0.59 -12.55
N ASN A 35 -0.46 -0.88 -13.75
CA ASN A 35 -1.27 -0.81 -14.96
C ASN A 35 -2.23 -2.01 -15.08
N ASN A 36 -3.17 -1.94 -16.02
CA ASN A 36 -4.19 -2.97 -16.23
C ASN A 36 -3.58 -4.37 -16.47
N GLU A 37 -2.50 -4.47 -17.25
CA GLU A 37 -1.84 -5.74 -17.50
C GLU A 37 -1.23 -6.36 -16.24
N THR A 38 -0.65 -5.54 -15.37
CA THR A 38 -0.05 -6.00 -14.12
C THR A 38 -1.12 -6.42 -13.13
N LEU A 39 -2.20 -5.65 -13.00
CA LEU A 39 -3.36 -6.01 -12.18
C LEU A 39 -3.99 -7.34 -12.64
N ALA A 40 -4.13 -7.52 -13.96
CA ALA A 40 -4.64 -8.76 -14.54
C ALA A 40 -3.73 -9.96 -14.24
N LYS A 41 -2.40 -9.80 -14.33
CA LYS A 41 -1.42 -10.84 -13.96
C LYS A 41 -1.49 -11.20 -12.47
N LEU A 42 -1.71 -10.21 -11.62
CA LEU A 42 -1.89 -10.39 -10.18
C LEU A 42 -3.24 -11.02 -9.82
N LYS A 43 -4.16 -11.18 -10.80
CA LYS A 43 -5.56 -11.56 -10.61
C LYS A 43 -6.24 -10.71 -9.53
N ALA A 44 -5.78 -9.47 -9.36
CA ALA A 44 -6.31 -8.53 -8.40
C ALA A 44 -7.42 -7.75 -9.08
N THR A 45 -8.62 -7.77 -8.50
CA THR A 45 -9.68 -6.85 -8.92
C THR A 45 -9.29 -5.44 -8.45
N PRO A 46 -9.35 -4.42 -9.33
CA PRO A 46 -9.18 -3.04 -8.91
C PRO A 46 -10.16 -2.73 -7.78
N GLN A 47 -9.64 -2.38 -6.61
CA GLN A 47 -10.46 -1.92 -5.50
C GLN A 47 -10.73 -0.43 -5.66
N SER A 48 -11.79 0.06 -5.01
CA SER A 48 -12.12 1.48 -4.99
C SER A 48 -10.96 2.30 -4.43
N ALA A 49 -10.75 3.51 -4.98
CA ALA A 49 -9.74 4.42 -4.47
C ALA A 49 -9.95 4.67 -2.96
N GLY A 50 -8.85 4.64 -2.19
CA GLY A 50 -8.88 4.78 -0.74
C GLY A 50 -9.08 3.47 0.04
N THR A 51 -9.23 2.33 -0.63
CA THR A 51 -9.29 1.02 0.06
C THR A 51 -7.90 0.58 0.49
N GLU A 52 -7.77 0.14 1.74
CA GLU A 52 -6.52 -0.43 2.24
C GLU A 52 -6.35 -1.89 1.78
N VAL A 53 -5.16 -2.21 1.27
CA VAL A 53 -4.76 -3.57 0.86
C VAL A 53 -3.48 -3.99 1.55
N MET A 54 -3.40 -5.28 1.86
CA MET A 54 -2.16 -5.90 2.30
C MET A 54 -1.40 -6.41 1.07
N ILE A 55 -0.15 -5.95 0.94
CA ILE A 55 0.74 -6.35 -0.15
C ILE A 55 1.75 -7.35 0.40
N THR A 56 1.82 -8.52 -0.23
CA THR A 56 2.89 -9.51 0.01
C THR A 56 3.75 -9.58 -1.24
N ALA A 57 5.06 -9.34 -1.12
CA ALA A 57 5.95 -9.30 -2.28
C ALA A 57 7.28 -10.00 -2.03
N LYS A 58 7.85 -10.57 -3.10
CA LYS A 58 9.26 -10.97 -3.19
C LYS A 58 9.99 -9.92 -4.01
N ALA A 59 11.17 -9.53 -3.52
CA ALA A 59 12.00 -8.55 -4.20
C ALA A 59 13.45 -9.01 -4.24
N THR A 60 14.16 -8.62 -5.29
CA THR A 60 15.61 -8.78 -5.43
C THR A 60 16.29 -7.44 -5.23
N ILE A 61 17.36 -7.41 -4.44
CA ILE A 61 18.21 -6.22 -4.30
C ILE A 61 18.99 -6.03 -5.60
N ARG A 62 18.77 -4.89 -6.27
CA ARG A 62 19.45 -4.54 -7.52
C ARG A 62 20.81 -3.90 -7.29
N SER A 63 20.90 -3.06 -6.26
CA SER A 63 22.13 -2.35 -5.92
C SER A 63 22.08 -1.91 -4.46
N THR A 64 23.26 -1.82 -3.88
CA THR A 64 23.49 -1.20 -2.57
C THR A 64 24.60 -0.19 -2.72
N SER A 65 24.41 1.02 -2.21
CA SER A 65 25.42 2.06 -2.22
C SER A 65 25.59 2.57 -0.80
N THR A 66 26.83 2.59 -0.35
CA THR A 66 27.19 3.28 0.88
C THR A 66 28.12 4.42 0.53
N ARG A 67 27.81 5.63 0.99
CA ARG A 67 28.65 6.81 0.78
C ARG A 67 28.82 7.54 2.09
N GLU A 68 30.05 7.91 2.40
CA GLU A 68 30.36 8.79 3.50
C GLU A 68 30.09 10.23 3.04
N THR A 69 29.30 10.95 3.83
CA THR A 69 28.95 12.36 3.61
C THR A 69 29.34 13.16 4.83
N GLU A 70 29.36 14.48 4.72
CA GLU A 70 29.67 15.38 5.86
C GLU A 70 28.69 15.15 7.04
N ASP A 71 27.46 14.72 6.73
CA ASP A 71 26.39 14.37 7.68
C ASP A 71 26.44 12.90 8.16
N GLY A 72 27.46 12.13 7.75
CA GLY A 72 27.67 10.74 8.13
C GLY A 72 27.49 9.73 6.98
N MET A 73 27.39 8.45 7.34
CA MET A 73 27.33 7.34 6.38
C MET A 73 25.91 7.12 5.86
N GLN A 74 25.71 7.35 4.56
CA GLN A 74 24.44 7.16 3.85
C GLN A 74 24.41 5.76 3.25
N HIS A 75 23.42 4.96 3.64
CA HIS A 75 23.15 3.63 3.07
C HIS A 75 21.90 3.66 2.21
N ASN A 76 22.03 3.27 0.95
CA ASN A 76 20.94 3.22 -0.01
C ASN A 76 20.87 1.83 -0.63
N ALA A 77 19.66 1.29 -0.82
CA ALA A 77 19.43 0.06 -1.55
C ALA A 77 18.28 0.25 -2.55
N SER A 78 18.43 -0.29 -3.75
CA SER A 78 17.35 -0.35 -4.74
C SER A 78 16.80 -1.76 -4.81
N LEU A 79 15.48 -1.90 -4.70
CA LEU A 79 14.79 -3.18 -4.75
C LEU A 79 13.95 -3.29 -6.03
N GLN A 80 13.96 -4.47 -6.65
CA GLN A 80 13.07 -4.84 -7.74
C GLN A 80 12.08 -5.88 -7.23
N ILE A 81 10.79 -5.55 -7.18
CA ILE A 81 9.74 -6.52 -6.90
C ILE A 81 9.64 -7.48 -8.09
N THR A 82 9.70 -8.79 -7.83
CA THR A 82 9.62 -9.85 -8.84
C THR A 82 8.28 -10.58 -8.79
N ASP A 83 7.76 -10.79 -7.59
CA ASP A 83 6.49 -11.47 -7.35
C ASP A 83 5.69 -10.66 -6.34
N MET A 84 4.37 -10.54 -6.54
CA MET A 84 3.49 -9.79 -5.66
C MET A 84 2.14 -10.48 -5.55
N ALA A 85 1.49 -10.32 -4.40
CA ALA A 85 0.10 -10.66 -4.14
C ALA A 85 -0.55 -9.51 -3.37
N LEU A 86 -1.81 -9.23 -3.70
CA LEU A 86 -2.65 -8.26 -3.00
C LEU A 86 -3.77 -9.03 -2.29
N SER A 87 -3.99 -8.73 -1.02
CA SER A 87 -5.08 -9.26 -0.22
C SER A 87 -5.81 -8.14 0.53
N PRO A 88 -7.10 -8.28 0.83
CA PRO A 88 -7.78 -7.33 1.72
C PRO A 88 -7.09 -7.29 3.10
N VAL A 89 -7.05 -6.12 3.73
CA VAL A 89 -6.46 -5.95 5.09
C VAL A 89 -7.34 -6.59 6.15
N SER A 90 -8.66 -6.58 5.94
CA SER A 90 -9.60 -7.32 6.77
C SER A 90 -9.67 -8.77 6.30
N GLY A 91 -9.42 -9.71 7.21
CA GLY A 91 -9.71 -11.14 7.01
C GLY A 91 -11.20 -11.47 6.84
N GLU A 92 -12.05 -10.48 6.58
CA GLU A 92 -13.43 -10.70 6.19
C GLU A 92 -13.44 -11.20 4.74
N GLN A 93 -13.79 -12.47 4.58
CA GLN A 93 -14.28 -12.97 3.31
C GLN A 93 -15.30 -11.97 2.76
N PRO A 94 -15.33 -11.72 1.43
CA PRO A 94 -16.40 -10.92 0.84
C PRO A 94 -17.73 -11.54 1.27
N LYS A 95 -18.43 -10.88 2.19
CA LYS A 95 -19.77 -11.29 2.63
C LYS A 95 -20.59 -11.40 1.34
N SER A 96 -21.17 -12.58 1.11
CA SER A 96 -21.99 -12.77 -0.09
C SER A 96 -23.11 -11.72 -0.09
N ALA A 97 -23.57 -11.29 -1.27
CA ALA A 97 -24.66 -10.31 -1.36
C ALA A 97 -25.90 -10.74 -0.54
N ALA A 98 -26.13 -12.05 -0.40
CA ALA A 98 -27.17 -12.60 0.45
C ALA A 98 -26.94 -12.33 1.95
N GLN A 99 -25.69 -12.40 2.43
CA GLN A 99 -25.33 -12.18 3.83
C GLN A 99 -25.46 -10.70 4.24
N THR A 100 -25.24 -9.78 3.31
CA THR A 100 -25.47 -8.33 3.51
C THR A 100 -26.96 -7.96 3.48
N LEU A 101 -27.75 -8.61 2.62
CA LEU A 101 -29.18 -8.32 2.46
C LEU A 101 -30.06 -8.99 3.52
N TYR A 102 -29.68 -10.18 3.99
CA TYR A 102 -30.53 -10.99 4.87
C TYR A 102 -29.99 -11.12 6.31
N GLY A 103 -28.81 -10.55 6.62
CA GLY A 103 -28.24 -10.58 7.97
C GLY A 103 -28.07 -12.01 8.48
N GLY A 104 -26.96 -12.65 8.13
CA GLY A 104 -26.71 -14.05 8.51
C GLY A 104 -26.96 -14.29 10.00
N GLU A 105 -27.91 -15.18 10.30
CA GLU A 105 -28.10 -15.76 11.63
C GLU A 105 -26.90 -16.67 11.92
N ASP A 106 -26.10 -16.30 12.92
CA ASP A 106 -25.11 -17.15 13.57
C ASP A 106 -25.85 -18.28 14.33
N ASP A 107 -25.51 -19.54 14.06
CA ASP A 107 -25.71 -20.68 14.98
C ASP A 107 -24.33 -21.26 15.32
#